data_AF-A0A7Y4ST34-F1
#
_entry.id   AF-A0A7Y4ST34-F1
#
_cell.length_a   1.000
_cell.length_b   1.000
_cell.length_c   1.000
_cell.angle_alpha   90.00
_cell.angle_beta   90.00
_cell.angle_gamma   90.00
#
_symmetry.space_group_name_H-M   'P 1'
#
loop_
_entity.id
_entity.type
_entity.pdbx_description
1 polymer ?
#
loop_
_entity_poly.entity_id
_entity_poly.type
_entity_poly.pdbx_seq_one_letter_code
_entity_poly.pdbx_strand_id
1 'polypeptide(L)'
;IETVVLVRPRGGDFLYSAAEFAVLERDVAVARELGAAGVALGCLTAEGEVDVERCARLIARAHPLPVTFHRAFDLVRAPERALETLIDLGVARVLTSGQAARAFEGRARIATFVRAARGRLVVIAAGGVRPEHARELVRASGVRELHLSATARVASAMRFQNPTPRLGLAAEAYAHGRTDEAVVRALLAALQT
;
A
#
# COMPACT_ATOMS: atom_id res chain seq x y z
N ILE A 1 1.36 11.85 14.57
CA ILE A 1 0.72 11.32 13.34
C ILE A 1 0.40 9.85 13.58
N GLU A 2 -0.71 9.35 13.04
CA GLU A 2 -1.02 7.92 13.10
C GLU A 2 0.01 7.11 12.28
N THR A 3 0.32 5.90 12.73
CA THR A 3 1.28 5.01 12.04
C THR A 3 0.63 3.67 11.75
N VAL A 4 0.59 3.32 10.47
CA VAL A 4 0.09 2.04 9.97
C VAL A 4 1.28 1.14 9.66
N VAL A 5 1.28 -0.09 10.19
CA VAL A 5 2.37 -1.05 10.00
C VAL A 5 2.10 -1.94 8.79
N LEU A 6 3.05 -2.02 7.86
CA LEU A 6 2.99 -2.98 6.75
C LEU A 6 3.34 -4.39 7.27
N VAL A 7 2.42 -5.33 7.12
CA VAL A 7 2.62 -6.75 7.43
C VAL A 7 2.78 -7.51 6.12
N ARG A 8 4.04 -7.70 5.70
CA ARG A 8 4.40 -8.38 4.45
C ARG A 8 5.79 -9.01 4.58
N PRO A 9 5.91 -10.35 4.63
CA PRO A 9 7.15 -11.04 5.01
C PRO A 9 8.23 -10.99 3.93
N ARG A 10 7.85 -10.74 2.67
CA ARG A 10 8.77 -10.67 1.53
C ARG A 10 8.22 -9.83 0.38
N GLY A 11 9.09 -9.50 -0.57
CA GLY A 11 8.69 -8.98 -1.89
C GLY A 11 8.04 -10.06 -2.78
N GLY A 12 7.71 -9.67 -4.02
CA GLY A 12 7.08 -10.56 -5.00
C GLY A 12 5.55 -10.64 -4.88
N ASP A 13 5.00 -11.82 -5.09
CA ASP A 13 3.56 -12.11 -5.03
C ASP A 13 2.96 -12.01 -3.60
N PHE A 14 1.67 -12.35 -3.50
CA PHE A 14 0.88 -12.38 -2.27
C PHE A 14 0.27 -13.77 -2.02
N LEU A 15 0.83 -14.81 -2.65
CA LEU A 15 0.44 -16.21 -2.46
C LEU A 15 1.37 -16.82 -1.42
N TYR A 16 0.94 -16.80 -0.16
CA TYR A 16 1.80 -17.22 0.94
C TYR A 16 1.77 -18.73 1.20
N SER A 17 2.91 -19.29 1.53
CA SER A 17 3.00 -20.62 2.15
C SER A 17 2.43 -20.60 3.58
N ALA A 18 2.23 -21.77 4.17
CA ALA A 18 1.78 -21.87 5.56
C ALA A 18 2.79 -21.24 6.55
N ALA A 19 4.09 -21.41 6.31
CA ALA A 19 5.14 -20.85 7.15
C ALA A 19 5.16 -19.32 7.09
N GLU A 20 5.05 -18.75 5.89
CA GLU A 20 4.95 -17.29 5.71
C GLU A 20 3.68 -16.75 6.34
N PHE A 21 2.55 -17.43 6.17
CA PHE A 21 1.30 -17.01 6.79
C PHE A 21 1.38 -16.96 8.32
N ALA A 22 2.07 -17.93 8.95
CA ALA A 22 2.32 -17.91 10.39
C ALA A 22 3.20 -16.73 10.83
N VAL A 23 4.06 -16.19 9.96
CA VAL A 23 4.82 -14.96 10.21
C VAL A 23 3.88 -13.75 10.19
N LEU A 24 3.04 -13.60 9.16
CA LEU A 24 2.05 -12.51 9.11
C LEU A 24 1.17 -12.50 10.36
N GLU A 25 0.71 -13.67 10.79
CA GLU A 25 -0.14 -13.83 11.97
C GLU A 25 0.53 -13.37 13.28
N ARG A 26 1.85 -13.56 13.42
CA ARG A 26 2.62 -13.04 14.56
C ARG A 26 2.86 -11.53 14.41
N ASP A 27 3.25 -11.07 13.23
CA ASP A 27 3.55 -9.66 12.98
C ASP A 27 2.32 -8.76 13.18
N VAL A 28 1.11 -9.22 12.81
CA VAL A 28 -0.15 -8.52 13.13
C VAL A 28 -0.32 -8.39 14.65
N ALA A 29 -0.09 -9.47 15.41
CA ALA A 29 -0.24 -9.44 16.86
C ALA A 29 0.77 -8.49 17.51
N VAL A 30 2.03 -8.54 17.08
CA VAL A 30 3.09 -7.64 17.56
C VAL A 30 2.78 -6.18 17.22
N ALA A 31 2.35 -5.88 15.98
CA ALA A 31 1.98 -4.52 15.60
C ALA A 31 0.84 -3.97 16.48
N ARG A 32 -0.14 -4.82 16.82
CA ARG A 32 -1.23 -4.46 17.74
C ARG A 32 -0.72 -4.21 19.16
N GLU A 33 0.10 -5.11 19.70
CA GLU A 33 0.66 -4.99 21.05
C GLU A 33 1.54 -3.75 21.22
N LEU A 34 2.25 -3.35 20.16
CA LEU A 34 3.08 -2.14 20.13
C LEU A 34 2.28 -0.86 19.87
N GLY A 35 0.95 -0.93 19.76
CA GLY A 35 0.08 0.25 19.65
C GLY A 35 0.05 0.89 18.26
N ALA A 36 0.22 0.11 17.18
CA ALA A 36 0.01 0.62 15.82
C ALA A 36 -1.42 1.19 15.66
N ALA A 37 -1.57 2.25 14.87
CA ALA A 37 -2.88 2.85 14.58
C ALA A 37 -3.69 2.02 13.57
N GLY A 38 -3.04 1.08 12.88
CA GLY A 38 -3.63 0.21 11.86
C GLY A 38 -2.59 -0.74 11.30
N VAL A 39 -3.04 -1.71 10.51
CA VAL A 39 -2.14 -2.61 9.77
C VAL A 39 -2.49 -2.63 8.29
N ALA A 40 -1.48 -2.77 7.43
CA ALA A 40 -1.64 -2.94 6.00
C ALA A 40 -1.18 -4.35 5.57
N LEU A 41 -2.04 -5.11 4.91
CA LEU A 41 -1.79 -6.50 4.53
C LEU A 41 -2.55 -6.88 3.26
N GLY A 42 -2.36 -8.11 2.76
CA GLY A 42 -3.21 -8.68 1.72
C GLY A 42 -2.71 -10.03 1.25
N CYS A 43 -3.61 -11.00 1.16
CA CYS A 43 -3.33 -12.36 0.71
C CYS A 43 -4.18 -12.65 -0.55
N LEU A 44 -3.58 -13.28 -1.55
CA LEU A 44 -4.25 -13.70 -2.77
C LEU A 44 -4.16 -15.21 -2.97
N THR A 45 -5.13 -15.76 -3.68
CA THR A 45 -5.09 -17.14 -4.20
C THR A 45 -4.26 -17.21 -5.48
N ALA A 46 -3.95 -18.42 -5.94
CA ALA A 46 -3.22 -18.64 -7.19
C ALA A 46 -4.00 -18.15 -8.43
N GLU A 47 -5.33 -18.07 -8.31
CA GLU A 47 -6.27 -17.61 -9.34
C GLU A 47 -6.39 -16.08 -9.39
N GLY A 48 -5.66 -15.37 -8.53
CA GLY A 48 -5.70 -13.92 -8.43
C GLY A 48 -6.96 -13.40 -7.73
N GLU A 49 -7.51 -14.17 -6.80
CA GLU A 49 -8.65 -13.77 -5.97
C GLU A 49 -8.19 -13.39 -4.56
N VAL A 50 -9.01 -12.68 -3.80
CA VAL A 50 -8.73 -12.42 -2.38
C VAL A 50 -8.81 -13.75 -1.63
N ASP A 51 -7.77 -14.11 -0.89
CA ASP A 51 -7.78 -15.28 -0.02
C ASP A 51 -8.63 -14.96 1.22
N VAL A 52 -9.92 -15.27 1.14
CA VAL A 52 -10.94 -14.90 2.14
C VAL A 52 -10.61 -15.48 3.52
N GLU A 53 -10.24 -16.76 3.58
CA GLU A 53 -9.96 -17.44 4.84
C GLU A 53 -8.77 -16.79 5.56
N ARG A 54 -7.67 -16.59 4.83
CA ARG A 54 -6.45 -16.00 5.41
C ARG A 54 -6.63 -14.54 5.76
N CYS A 55 -7.32 -13.77 4.92
CA CYS A 55 -7.61 -12.37 5.23
C CYS A 55 -8.51 -12.26 6.48
N ALA A 56 -9.57 -13.07 6.60
CA ALA A 56 -10.44 -13.07 7.77
C ALA A 56 -9.67 -13.35 9.07
N ARG A 57 -8.76 -14.33 9.06
CA ARG A 57 -7.90 -14.64 10.22
C ARG A 57 -6.99 -13.49 10.62
N LEU A 58 -6.35 -12.83 9.65
CA LEU A 58 -5.49 -11.68 9.92
C LEU A 58 -6.29 -10.48 10.44
N ILE A 59 -7.48 -10.23 9.87
CA ILE A 59 -8.37 -9.14 10.31
C ILE A 59 -8.84 -9.38 11.75
N ALA A 60 -9.26 -10.61 12.07
CA ALA A 60 -9.65 -10.97 13.44
C ALA A 60 -8.51 -10.76 14.45
N ARG A 61 -7.26 -11.09 14.07
CA ARG A 61 -6.08 -10.84 14.90
C ARG A 61 -5.75 -9.36 15.05
N ALA A 62 -5.97 -8.56 14.01
CA ALA A 62 -5.71 -7.12 14.02
C ALA A 62 -6.68 -6.35 14.92
N HIS A 63 -7.91 -6.84 15.11
CA HIS A 63 -8.94 -6.16 15.89
C HIS A 63 -8.42 -5.69 17.27
N PRO A 64 -8.72 -4.45 17.70
CA PRO A 64 -9.63 -3.48 17.08
C PRO A 64 -8.98 -2.58 16.00
N LEU A 65 -7.75 -2.86 15.58
CA LEU A 65 -7.07 -2.00 14.61
C LEU A 65 -7.72 -2.04 13.22
N PRO A 66 -7.88 -0.90 12.55
CA PRO A 66 -8.36 -0.86 11.17
C PRO A 66 -7.34 -1.52 10.24
N VAL A 67 -7.85 -2.34 9.33
CA VAL A 67 -7.05 -3.02 8.30
C VAL A 67 -7.13 -2.27 6.98
N THR A 68 -5.96 -2.07 6.36
CA THR A 68 -5.82 -1.58 4.98
C THR A 68 -5.40 -2.74 4.08
N PHE A 69 -6.19 -3.09 3.08
CA PHE A 69 -5.77 -4.03 2.06
C PHE A 69 -4.85 -3.31 1.06
N HIS A 70 -3.57 -3.70 1.04
CA HIS A 70 -2.55 -2.99 0.27
C HIS A 70 -2.64 -3.26 -1.25
N ARG A 71 -1.61 -2.87 -2.00
CA ARG A 71 -1.56 -2.97 -3.47
C ARG A 71 -1.62 -4.39 -4.08
N ALA A 72 -1.74 -5.45 -3.28
CA ALA A 72 -2.24 -6.73 -3.77
C ALA A 72 -3.57 -6.60 -4.53
N PHE A 73 -4.40 -5.61 -4.17
CA PHE A 73 -5.62 -5.31 -4.89
C PHE A 73 -5.38 -5.03 -6.38
N ASP A 74 -4.24 -4.44 -6.74
CA ASP A 74 -3.94 -4.15 -8.15
C ASP A 74 -3.68 -5.41 -8.97
N LEU A 75 -3.41 -6.55 -8.33
CA LEU A 75 -3.10 -7.83 -8.99
C LEU A 75 -4.29 -8.80 -9.08
N VAL A 76 -5.46 -8.42 -8.55
CA VAL A 76 -6.62 -9.29 -8.57
C VAL A 76 -7.20 -9.44 -9.97
N ARG A 77 -7.77 -10.60 -10.28
CA ARG A 77 -8.39 -10.90 -11.57
C ARG A 77 -9.68 -10.11 -11.80
N ALA A 78 -10.51 -9.98 -10.77
CA ALA A 78 -11.83 -9.35 -10.84
C ALA A 78 -11.99 -8.32 -9.69
N PRO A 79 -11.52 -7.07 -9.88
CA PRO A 79 -11.42 -6.10 -8.79
C PRO A 79 -12.77 -5.64 -8.23
N GLU A 80 -13.84 -5.65 -9.03
CA GLU A 80 -15.18 -5.31 -8.56
C GLU A 80 -15.68 -6.35 -7.56
N ARG A 81 -15.43 -7.65 -7.81
CA ARG A 81 -15.73 -8.72 -6.86
C ARG A 81 -14.83 -8.65 -5.63
N ALA A 82 -13.53 -8.45 -5.84
CA ALA A 82 -12.58 -8.31 -4.74
C ALA A 82 -12.95 -7.15 -3.81
N LEU A 83 -13.42 -6.02 -4.35
CA LEU A 83 -13.85 -4.87 -3.55
C LEU A 83 -15.00 -5.24 -2.62
N GLU A 84 -16.04 -5.90 -3.12
CA GLU A 84 -17.16 -6.36 -2.29
C GLU A 84 -16.71 -7.39 -1.26
N THR A 85 -15.86 -8.35 -1.63
CA THR A 85 -15.27 -9.31 -0.69
C THR A 85 -14.51 -8.63 0.45
N LEU A 86 -13.75 -7.58 0.16
CA LEU A 86 -13.01 -6.83 1.18
C LEU A 86 -13.95 -6.02 2.09
N ILE A 87 -15.04 -5.49 1.55
CA ILE A 87 -16.10 -4.84 2.33
C ILE A 87 -16.75 -5.84 3.30
N ASP A 88 -17.13 -7.02 2.82
CA ASP A 88 -17.75 -8.07 3.63
C ASP A 88 -16.81 -8.57 4.74
N LEU A 89 -15.51 -8.59 4.48
CA LEU A 89 -14.47 -8.92 5.47
C LEU A 89 -14.22 -7.80 6.50
N GLY A 90 -14.82 -6.61 6.34
CA GLY A 90 -14.64 -5.48 7.25
C GLY A 90 -13.32 -4.72 7.06
N VAL A 91 -12.72 -4.77 5.87
CA VAL A 91 -11.54 -3.96 5.54
C VAL A 91 -11.89 -2.48 5.53
N ALA A 92 -11.12 -1.67 6.26
CA ALA A 92 -11.38 -0.23 6.37
C ALA A 92 -10.94 0.55 5.13
N ARG A 93 -9.80 0.17 4.52
CA ARG A 93 -9.21 0.89 3.39
C ARG A 93 -8.59 -0.03 2.34
N VAL A 94 -8.55 0.39 1.08
CA VAL A 94 -7.82 -0.28 -0.01
C VAL A 94 -6.84 0.68 -0.67
N LEU A 95 -5.58 0.25 -0.83
CA LEU A 95 -4.57 0.95 -1.64
C LEU A 95 -4.59 0.41 -3.07
N THR A 96 -4.76 1.28 -4.06
CA THR A 96 -4.81 0.88 -5.48
C THR A 96 -4.30 1.96 -6.42
N SER A 97 -3.66 1.53 -7.50
CA SER A 97 -3.35 2.35 -8.67
C SER A 97 -4.43 2.26 -9.76
N GLY A 98 -5.59 1.64 -9.48
CA GLY A 98 -6.59 1.32 -10.50
C GLY A 98 -6.18 0.17 -11.41
N GLN A 99 -5.33 -0.75 -10.93
CA GLN A 99 -4.62 -1.76 -11.74
C GLN A 99 -3.77 -1.18 -12.88
N ALA A 100 -3.35 0.09 -12.78
CA ALA A 100 -2.46 0.72 -13.74
C ALA A 100 -1.02 0.82 -13.20
N ALA A 101 -0.06 1.15 -14.07
CA ALA A 101 1.34 1.34 -13.66
C ALA A 101 1.49 2.44 -12.60
N ARG A 102 0.69 3.52 -12.71
CA ARG A 102 0.56 4.55 -11.67
C ARG A 102 -0.89 4.99 -11.52
N ALA A 103 -1.19 5.57 -10.36
CA ALA A 103 -2.54 5.94 -9.96
C ALA A 103 -3.17 6.99 -10.89
N PHE A 104 -2.35 7.87 -11.46
CA PHE A 104 -2.85 8.89 -12.37
C PHE A 104 -3.41 8.30 -13.66
N GLU A 105 -2.71 7.31 -14.24
CA GLU A 105 -3.18 6.58 -15.41
C GLU A 105 -4.43 5.76 -15.09
N GLY A 106 -4.52 5.18 -13.88
CA GLY A 106 -5.69 4.40 -13.43
C GLY A 106 -6.84 5.21 -12.82
N ARG A 107 -6.75 6.54 -12.77
CA ARG A 107 -7.69 7.41 -12.02
C ARG A 107 -9.16 7.20 -12.33
N ALA A 108 -9.51 6.94 -13.60
CA ALA A 108 -10.88 6.66 -14.01
C ALA A 108 -11.43 5.37 -13.40
N ARG A 109 -10.59 4.33 -13.28
CA ARG A 109 -10.95 3.07 -12.62
C ARG A 109 -10.99 3.22 -11.10
N ILE A 110 -10.08 4.01 -10.53
CA ILE A 110 -10.18 4.37 -9.11
C ILE A 110 -11.53 5.05 -8.82
N ALA A 111 -12.03 5.91 -9.72
CA ALA A 111 -13.36 6.51 -9.61
C ALA A 111 -14.51 5.50 -9.62
N THR A 112 -14.39 4.39 -10.37
CA THR A 112 -15.39 3.32 -10.32
C THR A 112 -15.39 2.63 -8.96
N PHE A 113 -14.21 2.36 -8.39
CA PHE A 113 -14.07 1.75 -7.06
C PHE A 113 -14.58 2.66 -5.95
N VAL A 114 -14.29 3.95 -5.98
CA VAL A 114 -14.83 4.94 -5.02
C VAL A 114 -16.37 4.92 -5.03
N ARG A 115 -16.99 4.94 -6.22
CA ARG A 115 -18.44 4.88 -6.35
C ARG A 115 -19.03 3.54 -5.90
N ALA A 116 -18.37 2.43 -6.23
CA ALA A 116 -18.81 1.09 -5.82
C ALA A 116 -18.70 0.89 -4.30
N ALA A 117 -17.65 1.44 -3.67
CA ALA A 117 -17.46 1.36 -2.22
C ALA A 117 -18.63 2.00 -1.45
N ARG A 118 -19.26 3.06 -1.97
CA ARG A 118 -20.39 3.78 -1.34
C ARG A 118 -20.13 4.16 0.13
N GLY A 119 -18.87 4.48 0.45
CA GLY A 119 -18.44 4.82 1.81
C GLY A 119 -18.29 3.64 2.77
N ARG A 120 -18.54 2.40 2.33
CA ARG A 120 -18.37 1.17 3.15
C ARG A 120 -16.91 0.83 3.41
N LEU A 121 -16.01 1.24 2.50
CA LEU A 121 -14.57 1.33 2.75
C LEU A 121 -13.99 2.59 2.09
N VAL A 122 -12.79 2.99 2.51
CA VAL A 122 -12.03 4.06 1.87
C VAL A 122 -11.15 3.51 0.74
N VAL A 123 -11.23 4.10 -0.45
CA VAL A 123 -10.28 3.85 -1.54
C VAL A 123 -9.19 4.91 -1.50
N ILE A 124 -7.94 4.47 -1.41
CA ILE A 124 -6.75 5.32 -1.38
C ILE A 124 -6.02 5.18 -2.72
N ALA A 125 -5.82 6.30 -3.43
CA ALA A 125 -5.03 6.28 -4.66
C ALA A 125 -3.54 6.15 -4.31
N ALA A 126 -2.90 5.11 -4.82
CA ALA A 126 -1.53 4.73 -4.50
C ALA A 126 -0.75 4.32 -5.75
N GLY A 127 0.56 4.61 -5.76
CA GLY A 127 1.45 4.27 -6.86
C GLY A 127 1.75 5.48 -7.74
N GLY A 128 2.98 6.00 -7.62
CA GLY A 128 3.47 7.09 -8.45
C GLY A 128 2.75 8.44 -8.26
N VAL A 129 2.07 8.66 -7.13
CA VAL A 129 1.47 9.97 -6.81
C VAL A 129 2.57 11.02 -6.61
N ARG A 130 2.41 12.19 -7.23
CA ARG A 130 3.32 13.34 -7.12
C ARG A 130 2.56 14.66 -7.02
N PRO A 131 3.18 15.73 -6.48
CA PRO A 131 2.53 17.04 -6.32
C PRO A 131 1.92 17.60 -7.60
N GLU A 132 2.57 17.41 -8.75
CA GLU A 132 2.21 18.06 -10.02
C GLU A 132 0.84 17.62 -10.54
N HIS A 133 0.38 16.43 -10.14
CA HIS A 133 -0.85 15.83 -10.62
C HIS A 133 -1.79 15.34 -9.51
N ALA A 134 -1.45 15.59 -8.23
CA ALA A 134 -2.23 15.14 -7.08
C ALA A 134 -3.65 15.72 -7.05
N ARG A 135 -3.78 17.02 -7.34
CA ARG A 135 -5.07 17.71 -7.33
C ARG A 135 -6.02 17.16 -8.39
N GLU A 136 -5.51 16.97 -9.60
CA GLU A 136 -6.28 16.39 -10.70
C GLU A 136 -6.61 14.91 -10.44
N LEU A 137 -5.69 14.16 -9.84
CA LEU A 137 -5.96 12.78 -9.39
C LEU A 137 -7.15 12.74 -8.42
N VAL A 138 -7.16 13.60 -7.40
CA VAL A 138 -8.26 13.71 -6.43
C VAL A 138 -9.57 14.06 -7.13
N ARG A 139 -9.57 15.09 -7.99
CA ARG A 139 -10.76 15.53 -8.74
C ARG A 139 -11.32 14.42 -9.63
N ALA A 140 -10.47 13.77 -10.42
CA ALA A 140 -10.88 12.78 -11.40
C ALA A 140 -11.28 11.42 -10.78
N SER A 141 -10.67 11.05 -9.64
CA SER A 141 -10.94 9.77 -8.98
C SER A 141 -11.94 9.85 -7.82
N GLY A 142 -12.14 11.03 -7.24
CA GLY A 142 -13.01 11.22 -6.07
C GLY A 142 -12.45 10.63 -4.76
N VAL A 143 -11.18 10.21 -4.73
CA VAL A 143 -10.55 9.74 -3.48
C VAL A 143 -10.40 10.86 -2.47
N ARG A 144 -10.48 10.52 -1.19
CA ARG A 144 -10.21 11.45 -0.07
C ARG A 144 -8.85 11.25 0.57
N GLU A 145 -8.16 10.17 0.22
CA GLU A 145 -6.86 9.81 0.74
C GLU A 145 -5.90 9.48 -0.41
N LEU A 146 -4.65 9.93 -0.29
CA LEU A 146 -3.56 9.67 -1.24
C LEU A 146 -2.42 8.96 -0.51
N HIS A 147 -1.74 8.05 -1.20
CA HIS A 147 -0.54 7.38 -0.69
C HIS A 147 0.65 7.57 -1.65
N LEU A 148 1.74 8.10 -1.11
CA LEU A 148 3.00 8.30 -1.83
C LEU A 148 4.20 7.96 -0.94
N SER A 149 5.32 7.61 -1.58
CA SER A 149 6.57 7.36 -0.87
C SER A 149 7.37 8.64 -0.57
N ALA A 150 7.19 9.68 -1.40
CA ALA A 150 7.98 10.92 -1.38
C ALA A 150 9.50 10.69 -1.25
N THR A 151 9.99 9.58 -1.82
CA THR A 151 11.38 9.15 -1.62
C THR A 151 12.32 9.90 -2.56
N ALA A 152 13.28 10.63 -2.00
CA ALA A 152 14.46 11.12 -2.70
C ALA A 152 15.64 10.19 -2.48
N ARG A 153 16.55 10.19 -3.44
CA ARG A 153 17.81 9.46 -3.37
C ARG A 153 18.85 10.31 -2.64
N VAL A 154 19.51 9.74 -1.63
CA VAL A 154 20.59 10.36 -0.88
C VAL A 154 21.88 9.59 -1.13
N ALA A 155 22.89 10.28 -1.67
CA ALA A 155 24.22 9.72 -1.84
C ALA A 155 24.90 9.50 -0.48
N SER A 156 25.71 8.45 -0.37
CA SER A 156 26.51 8.16 0.82
C SER A 156 27.61 9.20 1.00
N ALA A 157 27.91 9.54 2.25
CA ALA A 157 29.05 10.37 2.63
C ALA A 157 30.39 9.60 2.67
N MET A 158 30.38 8.30 2.35
CA MET A 158 31.59 7.48 2.26
C MET A 158 32.58 8.07 1.24
N ARG A 159 33.74 8.49 1.74
CA ARG A 159 34.83 9.05 0.91
C ARG A 159 35.53 8.01 0.05
N PHE A 160 35.57 6.76 0.52
CA PHE A 160 36.07 5.62 -0.24
C PHE A 160 34.90 4.71 -0.62
N GLN A 161 34.85 4.31 -1.89
CA GLN A 161 33.83 3.42 -2.43
C GLN A 161 34.51 2.29 -3.19
N ASN A 162 34.23 1.05 -2.83
CA ASN A 162 34.70 -0.12 -3.56
C ASN A 162 33.67 -0.45 -4.65
N PRO A 163 33.99 -0.25 -5.94
CA PRO A 163 33.02 -0.42 -7.02
C PRO A 163 32.74 -1.89 -7.38
N THR A 164 33.50 -2.84 -6.81
CA THR A 164 33.50 -4.25 -7.25
C THR A 164 32.36 -5.07 -6.64
N PRO A 165 32.17 -5.09 -5.30
CA PRO A 165 31.14 -5.91 -4.69
C PRO A 165 29.75 -5.37 -5.02
N ARG A 166 28.84 -6.28 -5.40
CA ARG A 166 27.41 -5.99 -5.48
C ARG A 166 26.71 -6.63 -4.29
N LEU A 167 26.06 -5.81 -3.47
CA LEU A 167 25.39 -6.26 -2.26
C LEU A 167 23.88 -6.37 -2.51
N GLY A 168 23.37 -7.61 -2.49
CA GLY A 168 21.95 -7.90 -2.70
C GLY A 168 21.46 -7.52 -4.10
N LEU A 169 20.16 -7.22 -4.22
CA LEU A 169 19.51 -6.79 -5.46
C LEU A 169 19.63 -5.27 -5.70
N ALA A 170 20.29 -4.53 -4.81
CA ALA A 170 20.43 -3.10 -4.95
C ALA A 170 21.41 -2.76 -6.09
N ALA A 171 20.99 -1.87 -6.99
CA ALA A 171 21.82 -1.43 -8.10
C ALA A 171 23.10 -0.70 -7.62
N GLU A 172 23.06 -0.06 -6.44
CA GLU A 172 24.12 0.80 -5.94
C GLU A 172 24.30 0.68 -4.42
N ALA A 173 25.52 0.39 -3.98
CA ALA A 173 25.86 0.15 -2.57
C ALA A 173 26.03 1.46 -1.75
N TYR A 174 26.14 2.60 -2.42
CA TYR A 174 26.52 3.89 -1.82
C TYR A 174 25.42 4.95 -1.93
N ALA A 175 24.16 4.54 -1.90
CA ALA A 175 23.01 5.44 -1.82
C ALA A 175 21.85 4.78 -1.08
N HIS A 176 20.96 5.59 -0.51
CA HIS A 176 19.74 5.12 0.12
C HIS A 176 18.55 6.04 -0.23
N GLY A 177 17.34 5.51 -0.09
CA GLY A 177 16.12 6.30 -0.18
C GLY A 177 15.81 6.98 1.15
N ARG A 178 15.41 8.24 1.11
CA ARG A 178 14.91 8.99 2.26
C ARG A 178 13.65 9.75 1.86
N THR A 179 12.65 9.82 2.73
CA THR A 179 11.49 10.69 2.52
C THR A 179 11.97 12.15 2.43
N ASP A 180 11.53 12.85 1.40
CA ASP A 180 11.90 14.24 1.11
C ASP A 180 10.81 15.19 1.61
N GLU A 181 11.18 16.03 2.58
CA GLU A 181 10.30 17.03 3.17
C GLU A 181 9.75 18.01 2.13
N ALA A 182 10.55 18.42 1.14
CA ALA A 182 10.14 19.37 0.12
C ALA A 182 9.01 18.80 -0.75
N VAL A 183 9.10 17.51 -1.10
CA VAL A 183 8.06 16.81 -1.87
C VAL A 183 6.76 16.71 -1.07
N VAL A 184 6.86 16.42 0.23
CA VAL A 184 5.68 16.37 1.12
C VAL A 184 5.03 17.76 1.22
N ARG A 185 5.81 18.82 1.44
CA ARG A 185 5.29 20.20 1.50
C ARG A 185 4.63 20.63 0.20
N ALA A 186 5.26 20.32 -0.94
CA ALA A 186 4.70 20.61 -2.26
C ALA A 186 3.37 19.88 -2.50
N LEU A 187 3.24 18.61 -2.07
CA LEU A 187 1.98 17.88 -2.15
C LEU A 187 0.88 18.55 -1.33
N LEU A 188 1.19 18.92 -0.08
CA LEU A 188 0.22 19.59 0.80
C LEU A 188 -0.25 20.92 0.21
N ALA A 189 0.67 21.73 -0.32
CA ALA A 189 0.33 22.99 -0.97
C ALA A 189 -0.55 22.77 -2.22
N ALA A 190 -0.24 21.76 -3.04
CA ALA A 190 -1.02 21.44 -4.23
C ALA A 190 -2.48 21.03 -3.92
N LEU A 191 -2.74 20.47 -2.74
CA LEU A 191 -4.08 20.04 -2.30
C LEU A 191 -4.89 21.14 -1.59
N GLN A 192 -4.24 22.21 -1.13
CA GLN A 192 -4.88 23.36 -0.46
C GLN A 192 -5.39 24.43 -1.44
N THR A 193 -4.93 24.39 -2.69
CA THR A 193 -5.32 25.34 -3.74
C THR A 193 -6.55 24.88 -4.50
#